data_AF-A0AAN8AZB6-F1
#
_entry.id   AF-A0AAN8AZB6-F1
#
_cell.length_a   1.000
_cell.length_b   1.000
_cell.length_c   1.000
_cell.angle_alpha   90.00
_cell.angle_beta   90.00
_cell.angle_gamma   90.00
#
_symmetry.space_group_name_H-M   'P 1'
#
loop_
_entity.id
_entity.type
_entity.pdbx_description
1 polymer ?
#
loop_
_entity_poly.entity_id
_entity_poly.type
_entity_poly.pdbx_seq_one_letter_code
_entity_poly.pdbx_strand_id
1 'polypeptide(L)'
;MRTLLLLCVCVSVCVAQDPDYDNYDTDTKTTKNVTTPPDTAVDARGHRPTTRGRDTYTPSRYAPPPISGGGRYRGRPSSTPTEAQTVQEKAVQPDEGGCTHAADEMGVLCPTGCELKTMLLKQERNVKTSINHLKPQVEELSQSSNTVYRYVNSISTSLRERQRVINDNGQVVSQYTDRVEEQHAYIKETVDTVFPSNIRVLQGVLEKIRQKILKLEKAIQTQREECNEPCTTKCPIPVVSGKECEDIFRRGGKDSQMYMIQPDSFIAPYRVFCDQSTQNGGWLLIQNRQDGSVDFGRRWDEYRRGFGNIASDSGKGHCQTP
;
A
#
# COMPACT_ATOMS: atom_id res chain seq x y z
N MET A 1 -30.86 -17.62 -3.35
CA MET A 1 -29.48 -17.97 -3.76
C MET A 1 -28.40 -16.96 -3.32
N ARG A 2 -28.69 -15.67 -3.11
CA ARG A 2 -27.70 -14.70 -2.60
C ARG A 2 -27.41 -14.80 -1.09
N THR A 3 -28.37 -15.27 -0.30
CA THR A 3 -28.22 -15.44 1.16
C THR A 3 -27.45 -16.70 1.57
N LEU A 4 -27.42 -17.72 0.71
CA LEU A 4 -26.70 -18.98 0.94
C LEU A 4 -25.18 -18.85 0.72
N LEU A 5 -24.76 -17.96 -0.19
CA LEU A 5 -23.34 -17.69 -0.45
C LEU A 5 -22.68 -16.88 0.67
N LEU A 6 -23.42 -15.98 1.33
CA LEU A 6 -22.91 -15.23 2.49
C LEU A 6 -22.66 -16.12 3.71
N LEU A 7 -23.50 -17.15 3.92
CA LEU A 7 -23.28 -18.12 4.99
C LEU A 7 -22.06 -19.02 4.73
N CYS A 8 -21.79 -19.43 3.49
CA CYS A 8 -20.59 -20.24 3.17
C CYS A 8 -19.27 -19.46 3.33
N VAL A 9 -19.28 -18.14 3.13
CA VAL A 9 -18.07 -17.30 3.33
C VAL A 9 -17.82 -17.04 4.82
N CYS A 10 -18.85 -16.94 5.65
CA CYS A 10 -18.67 -16.80 7.09
C CYS A 10 -18.17 -18.10 7.77
N VAL A 11 -18.56 -19.28 7.28
CA VAL A 11 -18.13 -20.58 7.85
C VAL A 11 -16.66 -20.89 7.52
N SER A 12 -16.12 -20.35 6.43
CA SER A 12 -14.72 -20.58 6.04
C SER A 12 -13.70 -19.73 6.80
N VAL A 13 -14.14 -18.63 7.43
CA VAL A 13 -13.26 -17.76 8.25
C VAL A 13 -13.07 -18.32 9.67
N CYS A 14 -13.97 -19.18 10.16
CA CYS A 14 -13.88 -19.75 11.50
C CYS A 14 -12.98 -21.00 11.62
N VAL A 15 -12.41 -21.50 10.52
CA VAL A 15 -11.59 -22.75 10.51
C VAL A 15 -10.08 -22.46 10.39
N ALA A 16 -9.68 -21.18 10.37
CA ALA A 16 -8.28 -20.78 10.25
C ALA A 16 -7.75 -20.09 11.51
N GLN A 17 -7.85 -20.77 12.65
CA GLN A 17 -7.08 -20.46 13.86
C GLN A 17 -6.76 -21.79 14.54
N ASP A 18 -5.54 -22.28 14.27
CA ASP A 18 -4.57 -22.77 15.26
C ASP A 18 -3.37 -23.37 14.52
N PRO A 19 -2.16 -22.99 14.94
CA PRO A 19 -1.24 -24.04 15.36
C PRO A 19 -0.61 -23.70 16.71
N ASP A 20 -0.96 -24.48 17.73
CA ASP A 20 -0.12 -24.69 18.91
C ASP A 20 1.17 -25.40 18.46
N TYR A 21 2.31 -24.82 18.78
CA TYR A 21 3.61 -25.50 18.72
C TYR A 21 4.36 -25.24 20.02
N ASP A 22 4.71 -26.33 20.68
CA ASP A 22 5.24 -26.43 22.03
C ASP A 22 6.61 -25.72 22.21
N ASN A 23 6.69 -24.96 23.30
CA ASN A 23 7.89 -24.33 23.84
C ASN A 23 8.63 -25.31 24.77
N TYR A 24 9.90 -25.61 24.49
CA TYR A 24 10.79 -26.30 25.42
C TYR A 24 11.67 -25.28 26.15
N ASP A 25 11.50 -25.23 27.48
CA ASP A 25 12.36 -24.55 28.44
C ASP A 25 13.83 -24.99 28.35
N THR A 26 14.76 -24.07 28.60
CA THR A 26 15.79 -24.25 29.64
C THR A 26 16.57 -22.97 29.98
N ASP A 27 16.64 -22.74 31.30
CA ASP A 27 17.73 -22.15 32.07
C ASP A 27 17.91 -20.62 32.20
N THR A 28 17.21 -20.14 33.24
CA THR A 28 17.69 -19.33 34.37
C THR A 28 19.14 -18.77 34.34
N LYS A 29 19.25 -17.45 34.52
CA LYS A 29 20.07 -16.88 35.60
C LYS A 29 19.63 -15.47 36.00
N THR A 30 19.26 -15.41 37.27
CA THR A 30 18.89 -14.30 38.14
C THR A 30 19.99 -13.22 38.22
N THR A 31 19.60 -11.95 38.23
CA THR A 31 19.94 -11.01 39.33
C THR A 31 19.01 -9.81 39.32
N LYS A 32 18.44 -9.56 40.50
CA LYS A 32 17.53 -8.47 40.86
C LYS A 32 18.31 -7.14 40.99
N ASN A 33 17.63 -6.00 40.82
CA ASN A 33 17.44 -5.06 41.93
C ASN A 33 16.35 -4.01 41.64
N VAL A 34 15.56 -3.81 42.70
CA VAL A 34 14.40 -2.93 42.93
C VAL A 34 14.93 -1.53 43.28
N THR A 35 14.28 -0.38 43.02
CA THR A 35 13.24 0.23 43.88
C THR A 35 12.78 1.59 43.31
N THR A 36 11.51 1.92 43.54
CA THR A 36 10.67 3.08 43.17
C THR A 36 10.86 4.34 44.08
N PRO A 37 10.21 5.50 43.78
CA PRO A 37 10.53 6.92 44.15
C PRO A 37 9.76 7.40 45.43
N PRO A 38 9.48 8.70 45.82
CA PRO A 38 9.51 10.01 45.11
C PRO A 38 9.86 11.31 45.95
N ASP A 39 9.71 12.46 45.29
CA ASP A 39 9.11 13.74 45.78
C ASP A 39 9.89 15.08 45.65
N THR A 40 9.31 15.92 44.78
CA THR A 40 9.07 17.38 44.81
C THR A 40 10.16 18.38 45.20
N ALA A 41 10.53 19.25 44.23
CA ALA A 41 10.59 20.70 44.42
C ALA A 41 10.63 21.40 43.05
N VAL A 42 9.74 22.39 42.86
CA VAL A 42 9.71 23.29 41.69
C VAL A 42 10.50 24.55 42.05
N ASP A 43 11.46 24.98 41.20
CA ASP A 43 11.75 26.41 41.04
C ASP A 43 12.36 26.74 39.66
N ALA A 44 12.13 27.97 39.25
CA ALA A 44 12.11 28.51 37.90
C ALA A 44 13.47 29.02 37.41
N ARG A 45 13.96 28.44 36.30
CA ARG A 45 14.62 29.11 35.15
C ARG A 45 15.31 28.07 34.26
N GLY A 46 15.07 28.18 32.96
CA GLY A 46 16.06 27.79 31.95
C GLY A 46 15.75 26.50 31.21
N HIS A 47 15.04 26.64 30.11
CA HIS A 47 15.10 25.69 29.00
C HIS A 47 16.57 25.48 28.59
N ARG A 48 17.16 24.34 28.97
CA ARG A 48 18.43 23.88 28.42
C ARG A 48 18.37 22.36 28.20
N PRO A 49 18.21 21.89 26.97
CA PRO A 49 18.36 20.47 26.64
C PRO A 49 19.80 19.99 26.92
N THR A 50 19.92 18.91 27.68
CA THR A 50 21.18 18.25 28.07
C THR A 50 21.61 17.21 27.04
N THR A 51 21.91 17.65 25.82
CA THR A 51 22.51 16.80 24.79
C THR A 51 23.82 17.40 24.32
N ARG A 52 24.94 16.77 24.71
CA ARG A 52 26.27 16.99 24.13
C ARG A 52 26.32 16.31 22.75
N GLY A 53 25.71 16.97 21.76
CA GLY A 53 25.86 16.66 20.34
C GLY A 53 26.79 17.68 19.71
N ARG A 54 27.79 17.21 18.96
CA ARG A 54 28.81 18.02 18.27
C ARG A 54 28.18 18.61 17.01
N ASP A 55 27.84 19.90 17.00
CA ASP A 55 27.38 20.57 15.78
C ASP A 55 28.54 20.72 14.79
N THR A 56 28.45 20.00 13.68
CA THR A 56 29.36 20.12 12.53
C THR A 56 28.91 21.25 11.62
N TYR A 57 29.81 22.19 11.36
CA TYR A 57 29.63 23.28 10.39
C TYR A 57 29.64 22.72 8.96
N THR A 58 28.51 22.82 8.26
CA THR A 58 28.39 22.59 6.81
C THR A 58 28.28 23.94 6.08
N PRO A 59 29.26 24.33 5.24
CA PRO A 59 29.15 25.57 4.47
C PRO A 59 28.33 25.30 3.20
N SER A 60 27.02 25.52 3.26
CA SER A 60 26.20 25.57 2.04
C SER A 60 26.36 26.93 1.37
N ARG A 61 26.99 26.92 0.19
CA ARG A 61 27.00 28.03 -0.78
C ARG A 61 25.62 28.17 -1.41
N TYR A 62 25.29 29.39 -1.81
CA TYR A 62 24.04 29.90 -2.37
C TYR A 62 23.02 30.42 -1.36
N ALA A 63 23.28 31.63 -0.86
CA ALA A 63 22.21 32.55 -0.47
C ALA A 63 21.61 33.17 -1.76
N PRO A 64 20.28 33.28 -1.89
CA PRO A 64 19.67 34.00 -3.01
C PRO A 64 20.05 35.49 -2.97
N PRO A 65 20.13 36.17 -4.14
CA PRO A 65 20.47 37.60 -4.18
C PRO A 65 19.40 38.44 -3.48
N PRO A 66 19.76 39.59 -2.90
CA PRO A 66 18.81 40.48 -2.25
C PRO A 66 17.81 41.04 -3.26
N ILE A 67 16.54 40.97 -2.89
CA ILE A 67 15.44 41.61 -3.61
C ILE A 67 15.72 43.12 -3.63
N SER A 68 16.01 43.66 -4.81
CA SER A 68 15.98 45.09 -5.11
C SER A 68 14.53 45.57 -5.04
N GLY A 69 14.06 45.85 -3.82
CA GLY A 69 12.81 46.55 -3.57
C GLY A 69 13.10 47.67 -2.58
N GLY A 70 13.07 48.92 -3.05
CA GLY A 70 13.40 50.11 -2.28
C GLY A 70 12.63 50.22 -0.96
N GLY A 71 13.22 49.69 0.11
CA GLY A 71 12.78 49.89 1.48
C GLY A 71 13.09 51.32 1.89
N ARG A 72 12.08 52.19 1.82
CA ARG A 72 12.15 53.52 2.45
C ARG A 72 12.26 53.32 3.95
N TYR A 73 13.49 53.34 4.47
CA TYR A 73 13.74 53.66 5.87
C TYR A 73 13.10 55.02 6.15
N ARG A 74 11.90 55.04 6.77
CA ARG A 74 11.42 56.23 7.45
C ARG A 74 12.12 56.25 8.80
N GLY A 75 13.04 57.20 8.97
CA GLY A 75 13.57 57.53 10.28
C GLY A 75 12.44 57.79 11.27
N ARG A 76 12.68 57.44 12.53
CA ARG A 76 11.82 57.81 13.67
C ARG A 76 11.41 59.28 13.52
N PRO A 77 10.11 59.64 13.57
CA PRO A 77 9.71 61.03 13.53
C PRO A 77 10.43 61.75 14.67
N SER A 78 11.20 62.79 14.34
CA SER A 78 11.63 63.76 15.34
C SER A 78 10.38 64.27 16.04
N SER A 79 10.43 64.47 17.35
CA SER A 79 9.41 65.22 18.07
C SER A 79 9.08 66.47 17.26
N THR A 80 7.80 66.65 16.94
CA THR A 80 7.29 67.88 16.33
C THR A 80 7.96 69.06 17.02
N PRO A 81 8.56 70.02 16.29
CA PRO A 81 8.93 71.28 16.92
C PRO A 81 7.66 71.77 17.59
N THR A 82 7.71 72.04 18.89
CA THR A 82 6.68 72.84 19.54
C THR A 82 6.50 74.03 18.64
N GLU A 83 5.32 74.09 18.00
CA GLU A 83 4.91 75.16 17.14
C GLU A 83 5.25 76.43 17.93
N ALA A 84 6.29 77.14 17.48
CA ALA A 84 6.52 78.48 17.98
C ALA A 84 5.17 79.13 17.78
N GLN A 85 4.54 79.59 18.87
CA GLN A 85 3.36 80.40 18.76
C GLN A 85 3.74 81.52 17.80
N THR A 86 3.32 81.37 16.55
CA THR A 86 3.15 82.49 15.66
C THR A 86 2.14 83.30 16.45
N VAL A 87 2.65 84.29 17.17
CA VAL A 87 1.88 85.46 17.52
C VAL A 87 1.25 85.82 16.19
N GLN A 88 -0.03 85.48 16.03
CA GLN A 88 -0.83 86.02 14.96
C GLN A 88 -0.71 87.51 15.18
N GLU A 89 0.18 88.14 14.41
CA GLU A 89 0.13 89.57 14.19
C GLU A 89 -1.33 89.81 13.84
N LYS A 90 -2.05 90.52 14.74
CA LYS A 90 -3.44 90.85 14.51
C LYS A 90 -3.45 91.56 13.17
N ALA A 91 -3.87 90.86 12.11
CA ALA A 91 -4.12 91.47 10.84
C ALA A 91 -5.14 92.57 11.13
N VAL A 92 -4.67 93.82 11.12
CA VAL A 92 -5.53 94.98 11.25
C VAL A 92 -6.51 94.85 10.09
N GLN A 93 -7.79 94.64 10.40
CA GLN A 93 -8.81 94.59 9.36
C GLN A 93 -8.71 95.91 8.60
N PRO A 94 -8.74 95.89 7.26
CA PRO A 94 -8.69 97.12 6.51
C PRO A 94 -9.92 97.96 6.88
N ASP A 95 -9.71 99.09 7.53
CA ASP A 95 -10.76 100.07 7.80
C ASP A 95 -11.11 100.76 6.48
N GLU A 96 -11.95 100.10 5.68
CA GLU A 96 -12.38 100.52 4.35
C GLU A 96 -13.83 101.02 4.34
N GLY A 97 -14.13 101.98 3.44
CA GLY A 97 -15.49 102.48 3.22
C GLY A 97 -15.78 103.90 3.75
N GLY A 98 -14.78 104.59 4.31
CA GLY A 98 -14.90 105.99 4.74
C GLY A 98 -14.46 107.01 3.69
N CYS A 99 -14.84 108.28 3.88
CA CYS A 99 -14.38 109.41 3.08
C CYS A 99 -13.92 110.58 3.98
N THR A 100 -12.96 111.38 3.51
CA THR A 100 -12.50 112.58 4.25
C THR A 100 -13.42 113.76 3.97
N HIS A 101 -14.01 114.33 5.01
CA HIS A 101 -14.85 115.52 4.86
C HIS A 101 -13.98 116.75 4.62
N ALA A 102 -14.42 117.68 3.77
CA ALA A 102 -13.64 118.86 3.38
C ALA A 102 -13.42 119.89 4.52
N ALA A 103 -14.07 119.70 5.67
CA ALA A 103 -13.90 120.52 6.86
C ALA A 103 -13.15 119.69 7.92
N ASP A 104 -11.99 120.21 8.37
CA ASP A 104 -11.07 119.50 9.26
C ASP A 104 -11.70 119.08 10.60
N GLU A 105 -12.72 119.81 11.07
CA GLU A 105 -13.46 119.49 12.31
C GLU A 105 -14.26 118.18 12.24
N MET A 106 -14.66 117.74 11.05
CA MET A 106 -15.52 116.56 10.85
C MET A 106 -14.73 115.27 10.55
N GLY A 107 -13.43 115.39 10.25
CA GLY A 107 -12.51 114.27 10.07
C GLY A 107 -12.91 113.26 8.98
N VAL A 108 -12.61 111.97 9.23
CA VAL A 108 -12.97 110.85 8.36
C VAL A 108 -14.36 110.34 8.73
N LEU A 109 -15.29 110.39 7.78
CA LEU A 109 -16.64 109.87 7.96
C LEU A 109 -16.67 108.37 7.63
N CYS A 110 -17.16 107.58 8.57
CA CYS A 110 -17.37 106.14 8.39
C CYS A 110 -18.80 105.84 7.94
N PRO A 111 -19.04 104.68 7.30
CA PRO A 111 -20.38 104.22 6.97
C PRO A 111 -21.30 104.23 8.19
N THR A 112 -22.55 104.65 7.98
CA THR A 112 -23.52 104.69 9.08
C THR A 112 -23.98 103.28 9.46
N GLY A 113 -24.47 103.08 10.69
CA GLY A 113 -25.00 101.79 11.13
C GLY A 113 -26.17 101.27 10.27
N CYS A 114 -26.93 102.18 9.65
CA CYS A 114 -27.97 101.83 8.69
C CYS A 114 -27.40 101.27 7.38
N GLU A 115 -26.29 101.81 6.90
CA GLU A 115 -25.61 101.41 5.67
C GLU A 115 -24.91 100.05 5.83
N LEU A 116 -24.27 99.82 6.96
CA LEU A 116 -23.72 98.51 7.30
C LEU A 116 -24.82 97.45 7.43
N LYS A 117 -25.95 97.79 8.07
CA LYS A 117 -27.10 96.89 8.20
C LYS A 117 -27.68 96.50 6.84
N THR A 118 -27.85 97.46 5.93
CA THR A 118 -28.39 97.16 4.59
C THR A 118 -27.41 96.35 3.74
N MET A 119 -26.11 96.64 3.83
CA MET A 119 -25.07 95.84 3.17
C MET A 119 -25.03 94.40 3.69
N LEU A 120 -25.07 94.20 5.01
CA LEU A 120 -25.10 92.88 5.63
C LEU A 120 -26.35 92.10 5.25
N LEU A 121 -27.53 92.74 5.27
CA LEU A 121 -28.78 92.09 4.85
C LEU A 121 -28.77 91.70 3.36
N LYS A 122 -28.09 92.48 2.50
CA LYS A 122 -27.92 92.17 1.09
C LYS A 122 -26.96 90.99 0.88
N GLN A 123 -25.85 90.96 1.61
CA GLN A 123 -24.93 89.81 1.61
C GLN A 123 -25.59 88.56 2.17
N GLU A 124 -26.32 88.66 3.28
CA GLU A 124 -27.03 87.54 3.90
C GLU A 124 -27.99 86.89 2.91
N ARG A 125 -28.80 87.68 2.19
CA ARG A 125 -29.72 87.12 1.18
C ARG A 125 -28.98 86.33 0.10
N ASN A 126 -27.92 86.90 -0.46
CA ASN A 126 -27.17 86.27 -1.54
C ASN A 126 -26.49 84.98 -1.06
N VAL A 127 -25.83 85.02 0.09
CA VAL A 127 -25.14 83.86 0.67
C VAL A 127 -26.15 82.79 1.10
N LYS A 128 -27.28 83.17 1.70
CA LYS A 128 -28.34 82.26 2.10
C LYS A 128 -28.98 81.55 0.90
N THR A 129 -29.17 82.22 -0.22
CA THR A 129 -29.63 81.57 -1.46
C THR A 129 -28.62 80.57 -2.00
N SER A 130 -27.32 80.91 -1.99
CA SER A 130 -26.26 79.98 -2.42
C SER A 130 -26.16 78.77 -1.50
N ILE A 131 -26.22 78.97 -0.18
CA ILE A 131 -26.19 77.88 0.81
C ILE A 131 -27.41 76.97 0.64
N ASN A 132 -28.60 77.54 0.46
CA ASN A 132 -29.83 76.75 0.26
C ASN A 132 -29.79 75.91 -1.03
N HIS A 133 -29.05 76.34 -2.05
CA HIS A 133 -28.87 75.57 -3.29
C HIS A 133 -27.78 74.50 -3.19
N LEU A 134 -26.63 74.84 -2.59
CA LEU A 134 -25.48 73.95 -2.47
C LEU A 134 -25.69 72.83 -1.44
N LYS A 135 -26.36 73.12 -0.32
CA LYS A 135 -26.57 72.15 0.76
C LYS A 135 -27.20 70.83 0.29
N PRO A 136 -28.34 70.81 -0.44
CA PRO A 136 -28.92 69.55 -0.90
C PRO A 136 -28.03 68.80 -1.90
N GLN A 137 -27.30 69.50 -2.77
CA GLN A 137 -26.39 68.87 -3.74
C GLN A 137 -25.21 68.17 -3.04
N VAL A 138 -24.65 68.80 -2.00
CA VAL A 138 -23.57 68.21 -1.19
C VAL A 138 -24.08 67.01 -0.40
N GLU A 139 -25.28 67.08 0.16
CA GLU A 139 -25.90 65.97 0.90
C GLU A 139 -26.18 64.76 -0.03
N GLU A 140 -26.73 65.01 -1.22
CA GLU A 140 -26.98 63.98 -2.23
C GLU A 140 -25.67 63.34 -2.73
N LEU A 141 -24.65 64.17 -3.00
CA LEU A 141 -23.34 63.68 -3.40
C LEU A 141 -22.67 62.86 -2.30
N SER A 142 -22.76 63.31 -1.04
CA SER A 142 -22.26 62.58 0.13
C SER A 142 -22.96 61.23 0.26
N GLN A 143 -24.28 61.19 0.12
CA GLN A 143 -25.07 59.96 0.24
C GLN A 143 -24.75 58.97 -0.89
N SER A 144 -24.63 59.46 -2.13
CA SER A 144 -24.22 58.67 -3.29
C SER A 144 -22.79 58.12 -3.12
N SER A 145 -21.84 58.98 -2.71
CA SER A 145 -20.44 58.60 -2.48
C SER A 145 -20.30 57.52 -1.41
N ASN A 146 -21.02 57.65 -0.29
CA ASN A 146 -21.05 56.64 0.77
C ASN A 146 -21.62 55.30 0.28
N THR A 147 -22.63 55.34 -0.59
CA THR A 147 -23.22 54.13 -1.17
C THR A 147 -22.23 53.44 -2.08
N VAL A 148 -21.58 54.17 -2.98
CA VAL A 148 -20.53 53.65 -3.87
C VAL A 148 -19.37 53.07 -3.07
N TYR A 149 -18.92 53.77 -2.02
CA TYR A 149 -17.85 53.29 -1.15
C TYR A 149 -18.18 51.94 -0.51
N ARG A 150 -19.41 51.77 -0.01
CA ARG A 150 -19.87 50.48 0.55
C ARG A 150 -19.88 49.37 -0.50
N TYR A 151 -20.39 49.65 -1.71
CA TYR A 151 -20.40 48.68 -2.80
C TYR A 151 -18.99 48.26 -3.21
N VAL A 152 -18.08 49.21 -3.40
CA VAL A 152 -16.69 48.94 -3.77
C VAL A 152 -15.99 48.11 -2.69
N ASN A 153 -16.20 48.44 -1.42
CA ASN A 153 -15.61 47.67 -0.33
C ASN A 153 -16.19 46.24 -0.28
N SER A 154 -17.51 46.08 -0.45
CA SER A 154 -18.18 44.77 -0.52
C SER A 154 -17.67 43.90 -1.70
N ILE A 155 -17.50 44.51 -2.87
CA ILE A 155 -16.92 43.83 -4.05
C ILE A 155 -15.48 43.45 -3.78
N SER A 156 -14.68 44.34 -3.19
CA SER A 156 -13.28 44.04 -2.82
C SER A 156 -13.18 42.86 -1.87
N THR A 157 -14.06 42.78 -0.87
CA THR A 157 -14.11 41.63 0.05
C THR A 157 -14.54 40.35 -0.67
N SER A 158 -15.58 40.40 -1.50
CA SER A 158 -16.07 39.25 -2.27
C SER A 158 -15.03 38.72 -3.26
N LEU A 159 -14.27 39.61 -3.91
CA LEU A 159 -13.19 39.22 -4.83
C LEU A 159 -12.01 38.57 -4.10
N ARG A 160 -11.64 39.08 -2.92
CA ARG A 160 -10.60 38.44 -2.10
C ARG A 160 -11.00 37.04 -1.67
N GLU A 161 -12.26 36.85 -1.26
CA GLU A 161 -12.75 35.55 -0.86
C GLU A 161 -12.82 34.58 -2.05
N ARG A 162 -13.31 35.06 -3.20
CA ARG A 162 -13.28 34.27 -4.44
C ARG A 162 -11.87 33.86 -4.83
N GLN A 163 -10.87 34.73 -4.68
CA GLN A 163 -9.48 34.38 -4.95
C GLN A 163 -8.96 33.28 -4.02
N ARG A 164 -9.32 33.31 -2.73
CA ARG A 164 -8.96 32.24 -1.78
C ARG A 164 -9.56 30.92 -2.20
N VAL A 165 -10.87 30.89 -2.49
CA VAL A 165 -11.56 29.67 -2.94
C VAL A 165 -10.95 29.12 -4.24
N ILE A 166 -10.55 29.98 -5.18
CA ILE A 166 -9.86 29.54 -6.40
C ILE A 166 -8.51 28.89 -6.08
N ASN A 167 -7.73 29.49 -5.18
CA ASN A 167 -6.43 28.94 -4.78
C ASN A 167 -6.60 27.59 -4.06
N ASP A 168 -7.55 27.50 -3.13
CA ASP A 168 -7.85 26.28 -2.37
C ASP A 168 -8.35 25.17 -3.31
N ASN A 169 -9.26 25.49 -4.22
CA ASN A 169 -9.71 24.55 -5.25
C ASN A 169 -8.55 24.11 -6.15
N GLY A 170 -7.63 25.01 -6.49
CA GLY A 170 -6.41 24.67 -7.24
C GLY A 170 -5.55 23.65 -6.51
N GLN A 171 -5.35 23.81 -5.20
CA GLN A 171 -4.63 22.83 -4.37
C GLN A 171 -5.34 21.48 -4.33
N VAL A 172 -6.66 21.48 -4.16
CA VAL A 172 -7.47 20.25 -4.14
C VAL A 172 -7.38 19.52 -5.48
N VAL A 173 -7.48 20.23 -6.61
CA VAL A 173 -7.33 19.65 -7.95
C VAL A 173 -5.95 19.03 -8.11
N SER A 174 -4.88 19.71 -7.70
CA SER A 174 -3.51 19.16 -7.73
C SER A 174 -3.42 17.84 -6.95
N GLN A 175 -3.98 17.80 -5.73
CA GLN A 175 -3.96 16.58 -4.90
C GLN A 175 -4.70 15.41 -5.56
N TYR A 176 -5.83 15.68 -6.22
CA TYR A 176 -6.54 14.63 -6.96
C TYR A 176 -5.77 14.20 -8.20
N THR A 177 -5.15 15.13 -8.93
CA THR A 177 -4.29 14.82 -10.06
C THR A 177 -3.12 13.93 -9.64
N ASP A 178 -2.40 14.27 -8.57
CA ASP A 178 -1.28 13.48 -8.06
C ASP A 178 -1.70 12.04 -7.71
N ARG A 179 -2.86 11.88 -7.03
CA ARG A 179 -3.41 10.56 -6.69
C ARG A 179 -3.79 9.74 -7.92
N VAL A 180 -4.36 10.38 -8.93
CA VAL A 180 -4.73 9.71 -10.19
C VAL A 180 -3.47 9.29 -10.96
N GLU A 181 -2.44 10.13 -10.99
CA GLU A 181 -1.16 9.80 -11.61
C GLU A 181 -0.46 8.65 -10.89
N GLU A 182 -0.48 8.62 -9.56
CA GLU A 182 0.06 7.51 -8.76
C GLU A 182 -0.67 6.19 -9.07
N GLN A 183 -2.01 6.20 -9.09
CA GLN A 183 -2.80 5.03 -9.46
C GLN A 183 -2.54 4.60 -10.90
N HIS A 184 -2.41 5.55 -11.82
CA HIS A 184 -2.10 5.27 -13.22
C HIS A 184 -0.70 4.64 -13.36
N ALA A 185 0.29 5.14 -12.63
CA ALA A 185 1.64 4.58 -12.62
C ALA A 185 1.64 3.14 -12.11
N TYR A 186 0.92 2.84 -11.02
CA TYR A 186 0.77 1.48 -10.51
C TYR A 186 0.14 0.52 -11.53
N ILE A 187 -0.96 0.95 -12.16
CA ILE A 187 -1.63 0.15 -13.19
C ILE A 187 -0.70 -0.07 -14.38
N LYS A 188 0.00 0.97 -14.82
CA LYS A 188 0.94 0.90 -15.93
C LYS A 188 2.07 -0.08 -15.65
N GLU A 189 2.71 0.01 -14.47
CA GLU A 189 3.76 -0.94 -14.07
C GLU A 189 3.22 -2.38 -14.03
N THR A 190 2.04 -2.58 -13.44
CA THR A 190 1.42 -3.91 -13.36
C THR A 190 1.13 -4.50 -14.74
N VAL A 191 0.58 -3.71 -15.66
CA VAL A 191 0.21 -4.14 -17.00
C VAL A 191 1.42 -4.34 -17.90
N ASP A 192 2.41 -3.45 -17.82
CA ASP A 192 3.57 -3.47 -18.72
C ASP A 192 4.65 -4.46 -18.25
N THR A 193 4.76 -4.72 -16.93
CA THR A 193 5.84 -5.53 -16.37
C THR A 193 5.36 -6.81 -15.69
N VAL A 194 4.39 -6.71 -14.78
CA VAL A 194 3.97 -7.84 -13.93
C VAL A 194 3.16 -8.86 -14.73
N PHE A 195 2.19 -8.42 -15.54
CA PHE A 195 1.38 -9.34 -16.33
C PHE A 195 2.20 -10.10 -17.39
N PRO A 196 3.06 -9.47 -18.22
CA PRO A 196 3.82 -10.19 -19.23
C PRO A 196 4.82 -11.18 -18.61
N SER A 197 5.46 -10.82 -17.50
CA SER A 197 6.39 -11.71 -16.79
C SER A 197 5.66 -12.93 -16.21
N ASN A 198 4.53 -12.73 -15.52
CA ASN A 198 3.71 -13.82 -15.00
C ASN A 198 3.15 -14.72 -16.10
N ILE A 199 2.64 -14.13 -17.20
CA ILE A 199 2.14 -14.87 -18.35
C ILE A 199 3.26 -15.74 -18.94
N ARG A 200 4.49 -15.21 -19.08
CA ARG A 200 5.63 -15.99 -19.59
C ARG A 200 5.96 -17.20 -18.71
N VAL A 201 5.92 -17.04 -17.39
CA VAL A 201 6.15 -18.14 -16.45
C VAL A 201 5.04 -19.19 -16.57
N LEU A 202 3.78 -18.76 -16.58
CA LEU A 202 2.63 -19.65 -16.70
C LEU A 202 2.61 -20.40 -18.04
N GLN A 203 2.95 -19.74 -19.13
CA GLN A 203 3.12 -20.37 -20.44
C GLN A 203 4.20 -21.45 -20.41
N GLY A 204 5.33 -21.18 -19.75
CA GLY A 204 6.41 -22.15 -19.58
C GLY A 204 5.99 -23.38 -18.78
N VAL A 205 5.20 -23.20 -17.72
CA VAL A 205 4.63 -24.29 -16.92
C VAL A 205 3.62 -25.10 -17.75
N LEU A 206 2.72 -24.41 -18.45
CA LEU A 206 1.70 -25.04 -19.28
C LEU A 206 2.33 -25.90 -20.39
N GLU A 207 3.37 -25.41 -21.05
CA GLU A 207 4.07 -26.16 -22.10
C GLU A 207 4.78 -27.39 -21.55
N LYS A 208 5.41 -27.30 -20.37
CA LYS A 208 6.00 -28.46 -19.69
C LYS A 208 4.95 -29.51 -19.32
N ILE A 209 3.78 -29.08 -18.85
CA ILE A 209 2.67 -29.98 -18.53
C ILE A 209 2.18 -30.67 -19.81
N ARG A 210 1.96 -29.91 -20.88
CA ARG A 210 1.56 -30.44 -22.19
C ARG A 210 2.55 -31.49 -22.71
N GLN A 211 3.85 -31.20 -22.65
CA GLN A 211 4.90 -32.15 -23.04
C GLN A 211 4.89 -33.42 -22.20
N LYS A 212 4.69 -33.32 -20.88
CA LYS A 212 4.57 -34.50 -20.00
C LYS A 212 3.35 -35.34 -20.33
N ILE A 213 2.20 -34.71 -20.59
CA ILE A 213 0.97 -35.41 -20.99
C ILE A 213 1.21 -36.18 -22.29
N LEU A 214 1.76 -35.53 -23.32
CA LEU A 214 2.06 -36.18 -24.60
C LEU A 214 3.06 -37.34 -24.45
N LYS A 215 4.08 -37.18 -23.59
CA LYS A 215 5.03 -38.26 -23.30
C LYS A 215 4.36 -39.45 -22.63
N LEU A 216 3.49 -39.21 -21.65
CA LEU A 216 2.74 -40.25 -20.95
C LEU A 216 1.74 -40.95 -21.88
N GLU A 217 1.01 -40.19 -22.70
CA GLU A 217 0.07 -40.71 -23.68
C GLU A 217 0.77 -41.63 -24.69
N LYS A 218 1.93 -41.21 -25.20
CA LYS A 218 2.76 -42.05 -26.08
C LYS A 218 3.27 -43.31 -25.37
N ALA A 219 3.71 -43.21 -24.12
CA ALA A 219 4.17 -44.36 -23.33
C ALA A 219 3.03 -45.37 -23.09
N ILE A 220 1.81 -44.88 -22.80
CA ILE A 220 0.64 -45.75 -22.63
C ILE A 220 0.26 -46.43 -23.95
N GLN A 221 0.27 -45.68 -25.06
CA GLN A 221 -0.08 -46.23 -26.37
C GLN A 221 0.91 -47.32 -26.81
N THR A 222 2.21 -47.07 -26.64
CA THR A 222 3.26 -48.07 -26.92
C THR A 222 3.14 -49.30 -26.03
N GLN A 223 2.95 -49.13 -24.72
CA GLN A 223 2.72 -50.24 -23.81
C GLN A 223 1.47 -51.05 -24.20
N ARG A 224 0.39 -50.39 -24.64
CA ARG A 224 -0.83 -51.04 -25.08
C ARG A 224 -0.61 -51.89 -26.32
N GLU A 225 0.24 -51.44 -27.23
CA GLU A 225 0.63 -52.19 -28.43
C GLU A 225 1.48 -53.41 -28.08
N GLU A 226 2.44 -53.26 -27.16
CA GLU A 226 3.26 -54.38 -26.65
C GLU A 226 2.43 -55.44 -25.92
N CYS A 227 1.42 -55.01 -25.15
CA CYS A 227 0.52 -55.91 -24.42
C CYS A 227 -0.46 -56.69 -25.32
N ASN A 228 -0.49 -56.46 -26.64
CA ASN A 228 -1.30 -57.27 -27.55
C ASN A 228 -0.80 -58.72 -27.62
N GLU A 229 0.51 -58.93 -27.43
CA GLU A 229 1.09 -60.26 -27.33
C GLU A 229 1.38 -60.59 -25.85
N PRO A 230 0.78 -61.64 -25.27
CA PRO A 230 1.04 -62.00 -23.88
C PRO A 230 2.47 -62.53 -23.73
N CYS A 231 3.10 -62.22 -22.60
CA CYS A 231 4.38 -62.84 -22.25
C CYS A 231 4.19 -64.35 -22.05
N THR A 232 5.08 -65.14 -22.64
CA THR A 232 5.05 -66.60 -22.50
C THR A 232 6.35 -67.06 -21.85
N THR A 233 6.25 -67.99 -20.91
CA THR A 233 7.41 -68.61 -20.24
C THR A 233 7.40 -70.11 -20.51
N LYS A 234 8.54 -70.64 -20.96
CA LYS A 234 8.72 -72.07 -21.20
C LYS A 234 9.54 -72.69 -20.08
N CYS A 235 8.86 -73.10 -19.03
CA CYS A 235 9.48 -73.73 -17.87
C CYS A 235 9.31 -75.24 -17.88
N PRO A 236 10.35 -76.03 -18.23
CA PRO A 236 10.29 -77.48 -18.08
C PRO A 236 10.18 -77.83 -16.59
N ILE A 237 9.28 -78.75 -16.27
CA ILE A 237 9.06 -79.19 -14.89
C ILE A 237 10.12 -80.26 -14.55
N PRO A 238 10.94 -80.07 -13.50
CA PRO A 238 11.89 -81.09 -13.06
C PRO A 238 11.17 -82.36 -12.60
N VAL A 239 11.79 -83.53 -12.82
CA VAL A 239 11.23 -84.83 -12.43
C VAL A 239 11.19 -85.02 -10.92
N VAL A 240 12.14 -84.43 -10.18
CA VAL A 240 12.19 -84.51 -8.72
C VAL A 240 11.08 -83.66 -8.10
N SER A 241 10.28 -84.28 -7.25
CA SER A 241 9.16 -83.67 -6.53
C SER A 241 9.11 -84.19 -5.09
N GLY A 242 8.45 -83.46 -4.20
CA GLY A 242 8.37 -83.73 -2.77
C GLY A 242 7.23 -82.97 -2.12
N LYS A 243 7.11 -83.07 -0.78
CA LYS A 243 6.09 -82.35 -0.02
C LYS A 243 6.32 -80.84 0.00
N GLU A 244 7.58 -80.43 0.08
CA GLU A 244 8.02 -79.04 0.08
C GLU A 244 9.47 -78.94 -0.44
N CYS A 245 10.06 -77.75 -0.46
CA CYS A 245 11.35 -77.49 -1.12
C CYS A 245 12.56 -78.16 -0.44
N GLU A 246 12.54 -78.34 0.88
CA GLU A 246 13.56 -79.06 1.65
C GLU A 246 13.51 -80.58 1.38
N ASP A 247 12.33 -81.19 1.25
CA ASP A 247 12.17 -82.59 0.81
C ASP A 247 12.72 -82.77 -0.62
N ILE A 248 12.47 -81.81 -1.51
CA ILE A 248 13.07 -81.80 -2.85
C ILE A 248 14.61 -81.70 -2.78
N PHE A 249 15.14 -80.84 -1.90
CA PHE A 249 16.58 -80.69 -1.70
C PHE A 249 17.23 -82.00 -1.26
N ARG A 250 16.63 -82.67 -0.28
CA ARG A 250 17.08 -83.99 0.23
C ARG A 250 17.02 -85.09 -0.82
N ARG A 251 16.07 -85.02 -1.75
CA ARG A 251 15.94 -85.94 -2.90
C ARG A 251 16.92 -85.64 -4.04
N GLY A 252 17.78 -84.63 -3.88
CA GLY A 252 18.83 -84.30 -4.83
C GLY A 252 18.51 -83.14 -5.78
N GLY A 253 17.40 -82.43 -5.58
CA GLY A 253 17.09 -81.20 -6.31
C GLY A 253 17.93 -80.02 -5.78
N LYS A 254 19.13 -79.83 -6.32
CA LYS A 254 20.10 -78.83 -5.83
C LYS A 254 20.06 -77.47 -6.53
N ASP A 255 19.39 -77.37 -7.68
CA ASP A 255 19.32 -76.13 -8.45
C ASP A 255 18.15 -75.26 -7.98
N SER A 256 18.38 -73.96 -7.82
CA SER A 256 17.30 -73.00 -7.50
C SER A 256 16.45 -72.72 -8.73
N GLN A 257 15.25 -73.30 -8.78
CA GLN A 257 14.33 -73.17 -9.92
C GLN A 257 12.88 -73.43 -9.53
N MET A 258 11.99 -73.40 -10.52
CA MET A 258 10.60 -73.82 -10.37
C MET A 258 10.49 -75.34 -10.20
N TYR A 259 9.81 -75.78 -9.15
CA TYR A 259 9.48 -77.18 -8.88
C TYR A 259 7.96 -77.39 -8.70
N MET A 260 7.54 -78.65 -8.76
CA MET A 260 6.20 -79.07 -8.35
C MET A 260 6.26 -79.69 -6.96
N ILE A 261 5.46 -79.19 -6.02
CA ILE A 261 5.33 -79.75 -4.68
C ILE A 261 3.91 -80.28 -4.44
N GLN A 262 3.78 -81.25 -3.55
CA GLN A 262 2.49 -81.74 -3.08
C GLN A 262 2.52 -81.94 -1.56
N PRO A 263 2.25 -80.87 -0.77
CA PRO A 263 2.26 -80.95 0.69
C PRO A 263 1.21 -81.92 1.24
N ASP A 264 0.01 -81.88 0.67
CA ASP A 264 -1.12 -82.74 1.02
C ASP A 264 -1.49 -83.62 -0.19
N SER A 265 -1.60 -84.92 0.04
CA SER A 265 -2.00 -85.91 -0.98
C SER A 265 -3.42 -85.69 -1.50
N PHE A 266 -4.29 -85.00 -0.74
CA PHE A 266 -5.65 -84.66 -1.18
C PHE A 266 -5.73 -83.42 -2.08
N ILE A 267 -4.65 -82.61 -2.15
CA ILE A 267 -4.59 -81.39 -2.97
C ILE A 267 -3.75 -81.68 -4.22
N ALA A 268 -4.17 -81.10 -5.34
CA ALA A 268 -3.40 -81.19 -6.58
C ALA A 268 -2.00 -80.55 -6.39
N PRO A 269 -0.92 -81.18 -6.92
CA PRO A 269 0.39 -80.57 -6.91
C PRO A 269 0.38 -79.19 -7.55
N TYR A 270 1.13 -78.25 -7.00
CA TYR A 270 1.23 -76.89 -7.52
C TYR A 270 2.69 -76.44 -7.66
N ARG A 271 2.88 -75.44 -8.53
CA ARG A 271 4.21 -74.88 -8.85
C ARG A 271 4.65 -73.94 -7.74
N VAL A 272 5.93 -74.03 -7.38
CA VAL A 272 6.60 -73.09 -6.47
C VAL A 272 8.02 -72.83 -6.95
N PHE A 273 8.61 -71.72 -6.52
CA PHE A 273 10.04 -71.52 -6.67
C PHE A 273 10.76 -72.01 -5.41
N CYS A 274 11.75 -72.88 -5.57
CA CYS A 274 12.60 -73.33 -4.47
C CYS A 274 13.97 -72.68 -4.59
N ASP A 275 14.40 -72.00 -3.53
CA ASP A 275 15.78 -71.55 -3.40
C ASP A 275 16.59 -72.63 -2.69
N GLN A 276 17.41 -73.30 -3.48
CA GLN A 276 18.28 -74.41 -3.06
C GLN A 276 19.73 -73.96 -2.83
N SER A 277 19.99 -72.66 -2.97
CA SER A 277 21.33 -72.07 -2.89
C SER A 277 21.56 -71.27 -1.61
N THR A 278 20.55 -70.55 -1.14
CA THR A 278 20.68 -69.67 0.02
C THR A 278 20.61 -70.46 1.32
N GLN A 279 21.53 -70.19 2.26
CA GLN A 279 21.49 -70.73 3.62
C GLN A 279 21.17 -72.24 3.70
N ASN A 280 21.99 -73.05 3.03
CA ASN A 280 21.88 -74.52 2.95
C ASN A 280 20.70 -75.06 2.12
N GLY A 281 19.95 -74.22 1.41
CA GLY A 281 18.86 -74.64 0.54
C GLY A 281 17.59 -75.02 1.30
N GLY A 282 16.62 -75.57 0.57
CA GLY A 282 15.33 -76.01 1.10
C GLY A 282 14.28 -74.90 1.26
N TRP A 283 14.56 -73.68 0.81
CA TRP A 283 13.66 -72.55 1.01
C TRP A 283 12.52 -72.53 -0.02
N LEU A 284 11.28 -72.48 0.48
CA LEU A 284 10.09 -72.27 -0.34
C LEU A 284 9.77 -70.79 -0.43
N LEU A 285 9.78 -70.25 -1.65
CA LEU A 285 9.47 -68.85 -1.89
C LEU A 285 7.94 -68.64 -1.94
N ILE A 286 7.40 -67.96 -0.92
CA ILE A 286 5.96 -67.67 -0.80
C ILE A 286 5.57 -66.28 -1.35
N GLN A 287 6.52 -65.34 -1.42
CA GLN A 287 6.32 -63.99 -1.93
C GLN A 287 7.68 -63.46 -2.42
N ASN A 288 7.68 -62.78 -3.57
CA ASN A 288 8.87 -62.08 -4.09
C ASN A 288 8.48 -60.74 -4.73
N ARG A 289 9.36 -59.74 -4.64
CA ARG A 289 9.26 -58.45 -5.35
C ARG A 289 10.65 -57.99 -5.78
N GLN A 290 10.83 -57.74 -7.08
CA GLN A 290 12.14 -57.31 -7.61
C GLN A 290 12.06 -56.13 -8.59
N ASP A 291 11.10 -56.10 -9.51
CA ASP A 291 11.13 -55.20 -10.68
C ASP A 291 9.83 -54.41 -10.91
N GLY A 292 8.76 -54.72 -10.16
CA GLY A 292 7.45 -54.07 -10.34
C GLY A 292 6.66 -54.59 -11.56
N SER A 293 7.01 -55.76 -12.09
CA SER A 293 6.32 -56.38 -13.25
C SER A 293 4.89 -56.85 -12.96
N VAL A 294 4.58 -57.19 -11.70
CA VAL A 294 3.27 -57.69 -11.28
C VAL A 294 2.63 -56.70 -10.31
N ASP A 295 1.39 -56.32 -10.59
CA ASP A 295 0.59 -55.51 -9.67
C ASP A 295 0.15 -56.32 -8.44
N PHE A 296 0.31 -55.73 -7.25
CA PHE A 296 -0.12 -56.27 -5.97
C PHE A 296 -1.38 -55.56 -5.42
N GLY A 297 -1.89 -54.52 -6.08
CA GLY A 297 -3.15 -53.83 -5.73
C GLY A 297 -4.40 -54.66 -6.06
N ARG A 298 -4.46 -55.91 -5.57
CA ARG A 298 -5.42 -56.93 -5.99
C ARG A 298 -6.55 -57.19 -4.98
N ARG A 299 -7.61 -57.86 -5.45
CA ARG A 299 -8.77 -58.22 -4.61
C ARG A 299 -8.45 -59.44 -3.74
N TRP A 300 -9.21 -59.60 -2.65
CA TRP A 300 -9.03 -60.71 -1.69
C TRP A 300 -9.01 -62.10 -2.35
N ASP A 301 -9.89 -62.35 -3.32
CA ASP A 301 -9.96 -63.66 -4.00
C ASP A 301 -8.71 -63.97 -4.84
N GLU A 302 -7.98 -62.96 -5.31
CA GLU A 302 -6.70 -63.14 -6.01
C GLU A 302 -5.59 -63.47 -5.01
N TYR A 303 -5.55 -62.76 -3.88
CA TYR A 303 -4.62 -63.08 -2.79
C TYR A 303 -4.83 -64.49 -2.24
N ARG A 304 -6.08 -64.92 -2.08
CA ARG A 304 -6.43 -66.26 -1.59
C ARG A 304 -5.99 -67.37 -2.56
N ARG A 305 -6.12 -67.15 -3.87
CA ARG A 305 -5.77 -68.15 -4.90
C ARG A 305 -4.29 -68.11 -5.31
N GLY A 306 -3.60 -67.01 -5.01
CA GLY A 306 -2.26 -66.73 -5.52
C GLY A 306 -2.30 -66.06 -6.89
N PHE A 307 -1.32 -65.19 -7.15
CA PHE A 307 -1.16 -64.46 -8.42
C PHE A 307 0.31 -64.19 -8.73
N GLY A 308 0.59 -63.75 -9.95
CA GLY A 308 1.93 -63.45 -10.44
C GLY A 308 2.57 -64.61 -11.20
N ASN A 309 3.75 -64.34 -11.74
CA ASN A 309 4.56 -65.34 -12.42
C ASN A 309 5.44 -66.03 -11.38
N ILE A 310 5.47 -67.37 -11.38
CA ILE A 310 6.25 -68.14 -10.38
C ILE A 310 7.73 -68.22 -10.77
N ALA A 311 8.01 -68.14 -12.07
CA ALA A 311 9.36 -68.16 -12.60
C ALA A 311 9.43 -67.49 -13.98
N SER A 312 10.60 -66.99 -14.34
CA SER A 312 10.90 -66.42 -15.65
C SER A 312 11.80 -67.36 -16.45
N ASP A 313 11.63 -67.36 -17.79
CA ASP A 313 12.47 -68.15 -18.68
C ASP A 313 13.86 -67.51 -18.79
N SER A 314 14.89 -68.25 -18.43
CA SER A 314 16.28 -67.77 -18.45
C SER A 314 17.03 -68.17 -19.72
N GLY A 315 16.41 -68.94 -20.62
CA GLY A 315 17.05 -69.47 -21.84
C GLY A 315 18.16 -70.50 -21.56
N LYS A 316 18.46 -70.81 -20.29
CA LYS A 316 19.53 -71.73 -19.84
C LYS A 316 19.02 -73.12 -19.42
N GLY A 317 17.81 -73.48 -19.87
CA GLY A 317 17.20 -74.80 -19.59
C GLY A 317 16.62 -74.98 -18.18
N HIS A 318 16.67 -73.95 -17.33
CA HIS A 318 16.00 -73.90 -16.02
C HIS A 318 15.28 -72.56 -15.86
N CYS A 319 14.20 -72.52 -15.09
CA CYS A 319 13.46 -71.28 -14.84
C CYS A 319 13.92 -70.58 -13.56
N GLN A 320 14.23 -69.29 -13.68
CA GLN A 320 14.77 -68.47 -12.61
C GLN A 320 13.66 -67.73 -11.85
N THR A 321 14.03 -67.09 -10.74
CA THR A 321 13.11 -66.24 -10.00
C THR A 321 12.51 -65.17 -10.93
N PRO A 322 11.18 -64.96 -10.87
CA PRO A 322 10.44 -64.03 -11.70
C PRO A 322 10.80 -62.60 -11.38
#